data_AF-A0A0F7IQS9-F1
#
_entry.id   AF-A0A0F7IQS9-F1
#
_cell.length_a   1.000
_cell.length_b   1.000
_cell.length_c   1.000
_cell.angle_alpha   90.00
_cell.angle_beta   90.00
_cell.angle_gamma   90.00
#
_symmetry.space_group_name_H-M   'P 1'
#
loop_
_entity.id
_entity.type
_entity.pdbx_description
1 polymer ?
#
loop_
_entity_poly.entity_id
_entity_poly.type
_entity_poly.pdbx_seq_one_letter_code
_entity_poly.pdbx_strand_id
1 'polypeptide(L)'
;VQKNGRVSVVLGGDHSLAVGSISGHARVHPDLCVIWVDAHTDINTPLTTSSGNLHGQPVSFLLKELKGKFPDVPGFSWVTPCIS
;
A
#
# COMPACT_ATOMS: atom_id res chain seq x y z
N VAL A 1 8.99 3.58 -11.32
CA VAL A 1 9.36 2.46 -10.43
C VAL A 1 10.57 1.72 -11.02
N GLN A 2 11.53 1.36 -10.18
CA GLN A 2 12.92 1.05 -10.51
C GLN A 2 13.09 0.02 -11.64
N LYS A 3 13.46 0.45 -12.84
CA LYS A 3 13.87 -0.47 -13.94
C LYS A 3 15.37 -0.41 -14.26
N ASN A 4 16.06 0.61 -13.77
CA ASN A 4 17.43 0.94 -14.19
C ASN A 4 18.44 0.83 -13.03
N GLY A 5 18.14 0.03 -12.00
CA GLY A 5 18.99 -0.12 -10.81
C GLY A 5 19.09 1.10 -9.88
N ARG A 6 18.37 2.20 -10.17
CA ARG A 6 18.40 3.43 -9.35
C ARG A 6 17.49 3.35 -8.14
N VAL A 7 17.94 3.82 -6.98
CA VAL A 7 17.06 3.99 -5.81
C VAL A 7 15.92 4.94 -6.17
N SER A 8 14.68 4.52 -5.92
CA SER A 8 13.50 5.34 -6.17
C SER A 8 13.16 6.13 -4.91
N VAL A 9 13.10 7.45 -5.03
CA VAL A 9 12.61 8.35 -3.98
C VAL A 9 11.27 8.91 -4.44
N VAL A 10 10.24 8.79 -3.60
CA VAL A 10 8.92 9.35 -3.85
C VAL A 10 8.69 10.46 -2.82
N LEU A 11 8.61 11.70 -3.29
CA LEU A 11 8.28 12.86 -2.45
C LEU A 11 6.77 12.98 -2.35
N GLY A 12 6.26 13.03 -1.13
CA GLY A 12 4.87 12.72 -0.87
C GLY A 12 3.88 13.89 -1.02
N GLY A 13 2.61 13.49 -1.08
CA GLY A 13 1.50 14.13 -0.38
C GLY A 13 1.22 13.33 0.90
N ASP A 14 -0.02 12.86 1.10
CA ASP A 14 -0.34 11.95 2.21
C ASP A 14 0.08 10.48 1.96
N HIS A 15 -0.01 9.63 2.99
CA HIS A 15 0.53 8.27 2.96
C HIS A 15 -0.20 7.30 2.03
N SER A 16 -1.37 7.67 1.46
CA SER A 16 -2.07 6.81 0.49
C SER A 16 -1.24 6.49 -0.75
N LEU A 17 -0.25 7.34 -1.08
CA LEU A 17 0.71 7.10 -2.16
C LEU A 17 1.54 5.82 -1.98
N ALA A 18 1.62 5.27 -0.76
CA ALA A 18 2.32 4.03 -0.47
C ALA A 18 1.74 2.84 -1.25
N VAL A 19 0.43 2.86 -1.54
CA VAL A 19 -0.20 1.86 -2.43
C VAL A 19 0.50 1.85 -3.79
N GLY A 20 0.72 3.03 -4.39
CA GLY A 20 1.40 3.16 -5.67
C GLY A 20 2.89 2.83 -5.62
N SER A 21 3.61 3.35 -4.62
CA SER A 21 5.07 3.18 -4.53
C SER A 21 5.44 1.72 -4.26
N ILE A 22 4.76 1.04 -3.32
CA ILE A 22 5.03 -0.35 -2.96
C ILE A 22 4.53 -1.31 -4.04
N SER A 23 3.29 -1.18 -4.55
CA SER A 23 2.81 -2.01 -5.66
C SER A 23 3.65 -1.84 -6.92
N GLY A 24 4.20 -0.64 -7.13
CA GLY A 24 5.19 -0.41 -8.16
C GLY A 24 6.46 -1.21 -7.92
N HIS A 25 7.04 -1.06 -6.72
CA HIS A 25 8.34 -1.62 -6.36
C HIS A 25 8.31 -3.16 -6.38
N ALA A 26 7.23 -3.74 -5.88
CA ALA A 26 7.01 -5.19 -5.85
C ALA A 26 6.93 -5.83 -7.25
N ARG A 27 6.59 -5.08 -8.30
CA ARG A 27 6.62 -5.60 -9.68
C ARG A 27 8.04 -5.88 -10.18
N VAL A 28 9.05 -5.28 -9.55
CA VAL A 28 10.46 -5.44 -9.89
C VAL A 28 11.16 -6.32 -8.86
N HIS A 29 10.84 -6.12 -7.58
CA HIS A 29 11.40 -6.88 -6.45
C HIS A 29 10.26 -7.55 -5.67
N PRO A 30 9.77 -8.71 -6.11
CA PRO A 30 8.63 -9.39 -5.50
C PRO A 30 8.90 -9.91 -4.07
N ASP A 31 10.17 -9.95 -3.65
CA ASP A 31 10.67 -10.38 -2.34
C ASP A 31 11.03 -9.20 -1.41
N LEU A 32 10.64 -7.97 -1.77
CA LEU A 32 10.89 -6.79 -0.94
C LEU A 32 10.29 -6.94 0.46
N CYS A 33 10.90 -6.24 1.42
CA CYS A 33 10.32 -6.00 2.73
C CYS A 33 10.03 -4.51 2.92
N VAL A 34 9.16 -4.19 3.88
CA VAL A 34 8.77 -2.82 4.20
C VAL A 34 9.12 -2.53 5.65
N ILE A 35 9.87 -1.46 5.87
CA ILE A 35 10.06 -0.85 7.17
C ILE A 35 9.14 0.38 7.21
N TRP A 36 8.07 0.31 8.01
CA TRP A 36 7.08 1.38 8.16
C TRP A 36 7.37 2.16 9.44
N VAL A 37 7.91 3.38 9.29
CA VAL A 37 8.20 4.27 10.42
C VAL A 37 7.17 5.38 10.44
N ASP A 38 6.17 5.24 11.29
CA ASP A 38 5.08 6.19 11.43
C ASP A 38 4.51 6.10 12.86
N ALA A 39 3.81 7.14 13.30
CA ALA A 39 3.02 7.09 14.54
C ALA A 39 1.78 6.19 14.38
N HIS A 40 1.32 5.99 13.15
CA HIS A 40 0.14 5.19 12.82
C HIS A 40 0.52 3.90 12.11
N THR A 41 -0.33 2.87 12.23
CA THR A 41 -0.13 1.60 11.53
C THR A 41 -0.62 1.64 10.08
N ASP A 42 -1.46 2.62 9.74
CA ASP A 42 -2.00 2.85 8.39
C ASP A 42 -2.65 1.60 7.76
N ILE A 43 -3.23 0.75 8.60
CA ILE A 43 -3.76 -0.59 8.28
C ILE A 43 -5.28 -0.70 8.48
N ASN A 44 -5.98 0.43 8.67
CA ASN A 44 -7.45 0.35 8.68
C ASN A 44 -7.94 -0.20 7.34
N THR A 45 -8.95 -1.05 7.38
CA THR A 45 -9.68 -1.41 6.16
C THR A 45 -10.76 -0.35 5.88
N PRO A 46 -11.34 -0.34 4.68
CA PRO A 46 -12.54 0.47 4.39
C PRO A 46 -13.71 0.23 5.35
N LEU A 47 -13.76 -0.93 6.02
CA LEU A 47 -14.79 -1.27 7.00
C LEU A 47 -14.48 -0.82 8.43
N THR A 48 -13.21 -0.60 8.77
CA THR A 48 -12.79 -0.32 10.17
C THR A 48 -12.43 1.14 10.41
N THR A 49 -12.12 1.90 9.36
CA THR A 49 -11.83 3.33 9.49
C THR A 49 -13.04 4.10 10.00
N SER A 50 -12.81 5.08 10.88
CA SER A 50 -13.84 6.02 11.34
C SER A 50 -13.89 7.32 10.53
N SER A 51 -12.85 7.61 9.74
CA SER A 51 -12.73 8.87 8.98
C SER A 51 -13.04 8.72 7.50
N GLY A 52 -12.86 7.52 6.93
CA GLY A 52 -12.89 7.29 5.49
C GLY A 52 -11.63 7.76 4.75
N ASN A 53 -10.68 8.40 5.42
CA ASN A 53 -9.46 8.91 4.77
C ASN A 53 -8.53 7.76 4.39
N LEU A 54 -8.14 7.68 3.12
CA LEU A 54 -7.31 6.58 2.59
C LEU A 54 -5.89 6.57 3.13
N HIS A 55 -5.37 7.70 3.63
CA HIS A 55 -4.00 7.77 4.14
C HIS A 55 -3.73 6.86 5.36
N GLY A 56 -4.78 6.46 6.10
CA GLY A 56 -4.69 5.55 7.23
C GLY A 56 -5.06 4.10 6.89
N GLN A 57 -5.17 3.78 5.59
CA GLN A 57 -5.54 2.48 5.05
C GLN A 57 -4.52 1.83 4.08
N PRO A 58 -3.40 2.45 3.63
CA PRO A 58 -2.60 1.89 2.54
C PRO A 58 -2.10 0.47 2.80
N VAL A 59 -1.76 0.12 4.05
CA VAL A 59 -1.24 -1.20 4.40
C VAL A 59 -2.30 -2.29 4.20
N SER A 60 -3.59 -1.99 4.45
CA SER A 60 -4.65 -3.00 4.30
C SER A 60 -4.84 -3.45 2.85
N PHE A 61 -4.55 -2.57 1.89
CA PHE A 61 -4.61 -2.89 0.46
C PHE A 61 -3.40 -3.69 -0.04
N LEU A 62 -2.30 -3.70 0.73
CA LEU A 62 -1.03 -4.29 0.31
C LEU A 62 -0.75 -5.65 0.96
N LEU A 63 -1.32 -5.96 2.13
CA LEU A 63 -1.17 -7.24 2.84
C LEU A 63 -1.98 -8.37 2.21
N LYS A 64 -1.34 -9.54 2.02
CA LYS A 64 -2.00 -10.67 1.34
C LYS A 64 -3.07 -11.32 2.21
N GLU A 65 -2.89 -11.40 3.54
CA GLU A 65 -3.86 -12.06 4.44
C GLU A 65 -5.16 -11.25 4.61
N LEU A 66 -5.13 -9.96 4.28
CA LEU A 66 -6.31 -9.10 4.29
C LEU A 66 -7.10 -9.14 2.97
N LYS A 67 -6.59 -9.83 1.95
CA LYS A 67 -7.30 -9.98 0.67
C LYS A 67 -8.67 -10.63 0.88
N GLY A 68 -9.72 -9.96 0.40
CA GLY A 68 -11.10 -10.43 0.51
C GLY A 68 -11.72 -10.27 1.91
N LYS A 69 -11.07 -9.54 2.83
CA LYS A 69 -11.62 -9.21 4.15
C LYS A 69 -12.49 -7.93 4.16
N PHE A 70 -12.51 -7.19 3.06
CA PHE A 70 -13.31 -5.99 2.86
C PHE A 70 -13.78 -5.89 1.39
N PRO A 71 -14.82 -5.10 1.10
CA PRO A 71 -15.39 -4.99 -0.25
C PRO A 71 -14.43 -4.39 -1.26
N ASP A 72 -14.69 -4.64 -2.54
CA ASP A 72 -13.98 -3.97 -3.63
C ASP A 72 -14.21 -2.45 -3.55
N VAL A 73 -13.11 -1.69 -3.64
CA VAL A 73 -13.14 -0.23 -3.64
C VAL A 73 -13.04 0.26 -5.09
N PRO A 74 -13.95 1.13 -5.57
CA PRO A 74 -13.85 1.71 -6.91
C PRO A 74 -12.50 2.37 -7.15
N GLY A 75 -11.85 2.03 -8.26
CA GLY A 75 -10.51 2.54 -8.62
C GLY A 75 -9.33 1.74 -8.05
N PHE A 76 -9.57 0.71 -7.23
CA PHE A 76 -8.51 -0.12 -6.61
C PHE A 76 -8.36 -1.51 -7.24
N SER A 77 -9.12 -1.84 -8.29
CA SER A 77 -9.09 -3.17 -8.93
C SER A 77 -7.73 -3.57 -9.53
N TRP A 78 -6.82 -2.63 -9.73
CA TRP A 78 -5.46 -2.87 -10.21
C TRP A 78 -4.46 -3.24 -9.10
N VAL A 79 -4.84 -3.06 -7.83
CA VAL A 79 -3.97 -3.30 -6.69
C VAL A 79 -3.94 -4.79 -6.38
N THR A 80 -2.76 -5.38 -6.49
CA THR A 80 -2.51 -6.76 -6.08
C THR A 80 -1.71 -6.74 -4.78
N PRO A 81 -2.24 -7.33 -3.68
CA PRO A 81 -1.49 -7.46 -2.43
C PRO A 81 -0.12 -8.11 -2.67
N CYS A 82 0.93 -7.49 -2.14
CA CYS A 82 2.31 -7.79 -2.51
C CYS A 82 3.25 -7.95 -1.32
N ILE A 83 2.88 -7.48 -0.13
CA ILE A 83 3.60 -7.75 1.11
C ILE A 83 2.94 -8.90 1.85
N SER A 84 3.71 -9.59 2.71
CA SER A 84 3.39 -10.93 3.24
C SER A 84 1.95 -11.06 3.68
#